data_AF-A0A7S1UUG9-F1
#
_entry.id   AF-A0A7S1UUG9-F1
#
_cell.length_a   1.000
_cell.length_b   1.000
_cell.length_c   1.000
_cell.angle_alpha   90.00
_cell.angle_beta   90.00
_cell.angle_gamma   90.00
#
_symmetry.space_group_name_H-M   'P 1'
#
loop_
_entity.id
_entity.type
_entity.pdbx_description
1 polymer ?
#
loop_
_entity_poly.entity_id
_entity_poly.type
_entity_poly.pdbx_seq_one_letter_code
_entity_poly.pdbx_strand_id
1 'polypeptide(L)'
;IFLLDDPPHVLKRVAARMQNNGITWGDGAPMGMEILKGVWMTNKYANGGPLALSPATKLSEEHFSGNSATKMRVKFAAQVLSGTMVNLIDFTITRGNSLFIHVPPNTTMDAFLSRARELCGKFNRWFDICNSKEKHNGNDKDYVHVQKGTSADGITKELLDLLRWVEQWKASHTTTRPDGKIIIDWDSFLTKETYESLKLVCFSFAALIKEVCTDKERALLLKALSQDLCENHFGHCRGSVGSTDMPNQQQERP
;
A
#
# COMPACT_ATOMS: atom_id res chain seq x y z
N ILE A 1 18.26 15.73 11.57
CA ILE A 1 16.81 15.95 11.34
C ILE A 1 16.43 15.11 10.13
N PHE A 2 15.41 14.27 10.26
CA PHE A 2 14.92 13.43 9.16
C PHE A 2 13.64 14.02 8.59
N LEU A 3 13.53 14.04 7.26
CA LEU A 3 12.31 14.44 6.56
C LEU A 3 11.49 13.19 6.25
N LEU A 4 10.23 13.19 6.66
CA LEU A 4 9.34 12.05 6.54
C LEU A 4 8.07 12.51 5.84
N ASP A 5 7.67 11.80 4.79
CA ASP A 5 6.33 11.91 4.25
C ASP A 5 5.42 10.90 4.98
N ASP A 6 4.11 11.14 4.97
CA ASP A 6 3.16 10.34 5.72
C ASP A 6 2.83 9.01 4.98
N PRO A 7 3.20 7.84 5.53
CA PRO A 7 3.01 6.56 4.84
C PRO A 7 1.55 6.24 4.46
N PRO A 8 0.54 6.50 5.32
CA PRO A 8 -0.87 6.39 4.95
C PRO A 8 -1.25 7.19 3.68
N HIS A 9 -0.74 8.41 3.53
CA HIS A 9 -0.96 9.22 2.33
C HIS A 9 -0.28 8.66 1.10
N VAL A 10 0.94 8.14 1.22
CA VAL A 10 1.64 7.48 0.12
C VAL A 10 0.86 6.25 -0.35
N LEU A 11 0.37 5.40 0.56
CA LEU A 11 -0.43 4.22 0.22
C LEU A 11 -1.74 4.61 -0.50
N LYS A 12 -2.43 5.65 -0.02
CA LYS A 12 -3.64 6.18 -0.69
C LYS A 12 -3.35 6.59 -2.12
N ARG A 13 -2.23 7.30 -2.38
CA ARG A 13 -1.84 7.71 -3.73
C ARG A 13 -1.56 6.52 -4.64
N VAL A 14 -0.90 5.47 -4.15
CA VAL A 14 -0.70 4.22 -4.88
C VAL A 14 -2.03 3.58 -5.26
N ALA A 15 -2.95 3.40 -4.30
CA ALA A 15 -4.26 2.82 -4.57
C ALA A 15 -5.12 3.68 -5.51
N ALA A 16 -5.09 5.01 -5.36
CA ALA A 16 -5.79 5.94 -6.25
C ALA A 16 -5.23 5.88 -7.68
N ARG A 17 -3.90 5.69 -7.82
CA ARG A 17 -3.26 5.49 -9.12
C ARG A 17 -3.75 4.22 -9.81
N MET A 18 -3.84 3.12 -9.06
CA MET A 18 -4.41 1.86 -9.53
C MET A 18 -5.87 1.97 -9.99
N GLN A 19 -6.64 2.90 -9.39
CA GLN A 19 -8.06 3.14 -9.73
C GLN A 19 -8.26 4.01 -10.97
N ASN A 20 -7.49 5.09 -11.15
CA ASN A 20 -7.81 6.12 -12.15
C ASN A 20 -7.23 5.85 -13.54
N ASN A 21 -5.93 5.54 -13.63
CA ASN A 21 -5.24 5.44 -14.93
C ASN A 21 -4.76 4.02 -15.22
N GLY A 22 -4.95 3.10 -14.27
CA GLY A 22 -4.25 1.83 -14.25
C GLY A 22 -2.76 2.03 -13.98
N ILE A 23 -2.13 0.95 -13.54
CA ILE A 23 -0.67 0.84 -13.49
C ILE A 23 -0.32 -0.42 -14.28
N THR A 24 0.82 -0.43 -14.95
CA THR A 24 1.30 -1.60 -15.70
C THR A 24 2.66 -2.05 -15.19
N TRP A 25 3.01 -3.29 -15.48
CA TRP A 25 4.42 -3.71 -15.51
C TRP A 25 4.99 -3.39 -16.90
N GLY A 26 6.31 -3.23 -17.05
CA GLY A 26 6.92 -2.70 -18.29
C GLY A 26 6.75 -3.51 -19.57
N ASP A 27 6.09 -4.66 -19.51
CA ASP A 27 5.58 -5.40 -20.68
C ASP A 27 4.14 -5.00 -21.06
N GLY A 28 3.62 -3.93 -20.46
CA GLY A 28 2.25 -3.45 -20.62
C GLY A 28 1.20 -4.22 -19.81
N ALA A 29 1.60 -5.21 -19.00
CA ALA A 29 0.64 -6.02 -18.24
C ALA A 29 -0.06 -5.18 -17.16
N PRO A 30 -1.40 -5.08 -17.15
CA PRO A 30 -2.11 -4.28 -16.17
C PRO A 30 -2.02 -4.86 -14.76
N MET A 31 -1.81 -3.99 -13.78
CA MET A 31 -1.86 -4.26 -12.34
C MET A 31 -2.85 -3.32 -11.65
N GLY A 32 -3.81 -2.78 -12.40
CA GLY A 32 -4.82 -1.85 -11.90
C GLY A 32 -5.83 -2.49 -10.94
N MET A 33 -6.67 -1.64 -10.35
CA MET A 33 -7.66 -2.04 -9.35
C MET A 33 -8.66 -3.09 -9.87
N GLU A 34 -8.96 -3.07 -11.16
CA GLU A 34 -9.86 -4.04 -11.81
C GLU A 34 -9.35 -5.48 -11.72
N ILE A 35 -8.04 -5.70 -11.71
CA ILE A 35 -7.46 -7.04 -11.56
C ILE A 35 -7.76 -7.57 -10.16
N LEU A 36 -7.55 -6.74 -9.14
CA LEU A 36 -7.83 -7.09 -7.74
C LEU A 36 -9.33 -7.27 -7.49
N LYS A 37 -10.16 -6.44 -8.14
CA LYS A 37 -11.61 -6.57 -8.12
C LYS A 37 -12.03 -7.91 -8.72
N GLY A 38 -11.51 -8.25 -9.89
CA GLY A 38 -11.77 -9.53 -10.56
C GLY A 38 -11.41 -10.72 -9.68
N VAL A 39 -10.23 -10.70 -9.05
CA VAL A 39 -9.81 -11.73 -8.09
C VAL A 39 -10.79 -11.84 -6.92
N TRP A 40 -11.16 -10.72 -6.30
CA TRP A 40 -12.11 -10.72 -5.19
C TRP A 40 -13.49 -11.25 -5.62
N MET A 41 -14.02 -10.79 -6.75
CA MET A 41 -15.31 -11.23 -7.28
C MET A 41 -15.30 -12.73 -7.56
N THR A 42 -14.28 -13.22 -8.25
CA THR A 42 -14.16 -14.65 -8.54
C THR A 42 -14.13 -15.48 -7.26
N ASN A 43 -13.35 -15.09 -6.25
CA ASN A 43 -13.34 -15.85 -4.98
C ASN A 43 -14.65 -15.74 -4.19
N LYS A 44 -15.32 -14.59 -4.26
CA LYS A 44 -16.60 -14.35 -3.59
C LYS A 44 -17.76 -15.15 -4.21
N TYR A 45 -17.74 -15.36 -5.53
CA TYR A 45 -18.86 -15.97 -6.26
C TYR A 45 -18.58 -17.38 -6.82
N ALA A 46 -17.32 -17.81 -6.96
CA ALA A 46 -16.95 -19.10 -7.58
C ALA A 46 -17.42 -20.36 -6.81
N ASN A 47 -17.94 -20.22 -5.59
CA ASN A 47 -18.40 -21.36 -4.80
C ASN A 47 -19.93 -21.51 -4.73
N GLY A 48 -20.71 -20.98 -5.69
CA GLY A 48 -22.17 -21.21 -5.72
C GLY A 48 -23.00 -20.18 -4.94
N GLY A 49 -22.50 -18.95 -4.83
CA GLY A 49 -23.20 -17.83 -4.20
C GLY A 49 -22.70 -17.47 -2.80
N PRO A 50 -23.35 -16.51 -2.12
CA PRO A 50 -22.88 -15.90 -0.87
C PRO A 50 -22.77 -16.85 0.34
N LEU A 51 -23.12 -18.13 0.19
CA LEU A 51 -23.18 -19.14 1.25
C LEU A 51 -22.01 -20.11 1.28
N ALA A 52 -21.12 -20.06 0.31
CA ALA A 52 -19.98 -20.96 0.30
C ALA A 52 -18.74 -20.32 0.89
N LEU A 53 -17.80 -21.17 1.33
CA LEU A 53 -16.55 -20.90 2.07
C LEU A 53 -15.57 -19.97 1.32
N SER A 54 -16.02 -18.79 0.91
CA SER A 54 -15.15 -17.68 0.57
C SER A 54 -14.36 -17.34 1.84
N PRO A 55 -13.06 -17.10 1.74
CA PRO A 55 -12.32 -16.50 2.84
C PRO A 55 -13.10 -15.29 3.35
N ALA A 56 -13.32 -15.18 4.65
CA ALA A 56 -14.01 -14.04 5.22
C ALA A 56 -13.16 -12.78 4.97
N THR A 57 -13.49 -12.03 3.92
CA THR A 57 -12.79 -10.79 3.59
C THR A 57 -13.55 -9.61 4.19
N LYS A 58 -12.81 -8.58 4.61
CA LYS A 58 -13.40 -7.28 4.98
C LYS A 58 -13.64 -6.39 3.74
N LEU A 59 -13.48 -6.95 2.54
CA LEU A 59 -13.59 -6.25 1.26
C LEU A 59 -15.05 -6.16 0.83
N SER A 60 -15.40 -5.06 0.17
CA SER A 60 -16.70 -4.75 -0.38
C SER A 60 -16.53 -4.01 -1.71
N GLU A 61 -17.61 -3.85 -2.48
CA GLU A 61 -17.58 -3.05 -3.72
C GLU A 61 -17.02 -1.63 -3.49
N GLU A 62 -17.27 -1.05 -2.31
CA GLU A 62 -16.78 0.29 -1.98
C GLU A 62 -15.26 0.43 -2.03
N HIS A 63 -14.53 -0.66 -1.75
CA HIS A 63 -13.07 -0.67 -1.79
C HIS A 63 -12.52 -0.47 -3.21
N PHE A 64 -13.32 -0.87 -4.20
CA PHE A 64 -12.96 -0.77 -5.62
C PHE A 64 -13.66 0.43 -6.29
N SER A 65 -14.74 0.95 -5.70
CA SER A 65 -15.42 2.16 -6.17
C SER A 65 -14.51 3.39 -5.94
N GLY A 66 -13.90 3.92 -6.99
CA GLY A 66 -12.96 5.06 -6.94
C GLY A 66 -13.60 6.43 -6.69
N ASN A 67 -14.66 6.52 -5.88
CA ASN A 67 -15.31 7.79 -5.58
C ASN A 67 -14.46 8.67 -4.63
N SER A 68 -14.77 9.96 -4.55
CA SER A 68 -13.99 10.93 -3.75
C SER A 68 -13.98 10.57 -2.25
N ALA A 69 -15.07 10.04 -1.72
CA ALA A 69 -15.19 9.66 -0.31
C ALA A 69 -14.34 8.42 0.04
N THR A 70 -14.22 7.46 -0.87
CA THR A 70 -13.43 6.23 -0.67
C THR A 70 -11.94 6.45 -0.88
N LYS A 71 -11.55 7.33 -1.81
CA LYS A 71 -10.14 7.71 -2.05
C LYS A 71 -9.45 8.31 -0.82
N MET A 72 -10.21 9.00 0.04
CA MET A 72 -9.68 9.58 1.28
C MET A 72 -9.49 8.55 2.40
N ARG A 73 -10.09 7.36 2.30
CA ARG A 73 -10.06 6.33 3.34
C ARG A 73 -8.82 5.44 3.20
N VAL A 74 -7.77 5.74 3.97
CA VAL A 74 -6.55 4.90 4.12
C VAL A 74 -6.90 3.44 4.34
N LYS A 75 -7.94 3.18 5.15
CA LYS A 75 -8.43 1.85 5.47
C LYS A 75 -8.71 1.02 4.21
N PHE A 76 -9.33 1.61 3.19
CA PHE A 76 -9.66 0.88 1.96
C PHE A 76 -8.40 0.55 1.16
N ALA A 77 -7.47 1.50 1.01
CA ALA A 77 -6.19 1.26 0.37
C ALA A 77 -5.39 0.14 1.08
N ALA A 78 -5.33 0.17 2.41
CA ALA A 78 -4.66 -0.84 3.21
C ALA A 78 -5.32 -2.23 3.12
N GLN A 79 -6.65 -2.29 3.02
CA GLN A 79 -7.37 -3.57 2.89
C GLN A 79 -7.23 -4.18 1.50
N VAL A 80 -7.23 -3.37 0.44
CA VAL A 80 -7.02 -3.83 -0.93
C VAL A 80 -5.59 -4.35 -1.13
N LEU A 81 -4.59 -3.63 -0.61
CA LEU A 81 -3.18 -3.99 -0.68
C LEU A 81 -2.74 -4.82 0.52
N SER A 82 -3.59 -5.74 0.99
CA SER A 82 -3.35 -6.52 2.21
C SER A 82 -2.85 -7.94 1.94
N GLY A 83 -2.32 -8.58 2.98
CA GLY A 83 -2.05 -10.02 2.97
C GLY A 83 -3.30 -10.88 2.68
N THR A 84 -4.50 -10.42 3.02
CA THR A 84 -5.74 -11.12 2.64
C THR A 84 -5.91 -11.13 1.11
N MET A 85 -5.59 -10.03 0.43
CA MET A 85 -5.63 -9.99 -1.04
C MET A 85 -4.58 -10.92 -1.65
N VAL A 86 -3.37 -10.97 -1.10
CA VAL A 86 -2.34 -11.94 -1.51
C VAL A 86 -2.88 -13.37 -1.44
N ASN A 87 -3.54 -13.74 -0.34
CA ASN A 87 -4.13 -15.06 -0.18
C ASN A 87 -5.25 -15.33 -1.20
N LEU A 88 -6.09 -14.34 -1.54
CA LEU A 88 -7.11 -14.50 -2.58
C LEU A 88 -6.49 -14.73 -3.96
N ILE A 89 -5.39 -14.03 -4.28
CA ILE A 89 -4.66 -14.23 -5.53
C ILE A 89 -4.07 -15.65 -5.56
N ASP A 90 -3.42 -16.08 -4.49
CA ASP A 90 -2.87 -17.44 -4.36
C ASP A 90 -3.93 -18.52 -4.51
N PHE A 91 -5.12 -18.29 -3.94
CA PHE A 91 -6.26 -19.20 -4.07
C PHE A 91 -6.79 -19.27 -5.50
N THR A 92 -6.82 -18.13 -6.20
CA THR A 92 -7.23 -18.04 -7.62
C THR A 92 -6.28 -18.84 -8.51
N ILE A 93 -4.97 -18.64 -8.31
CA ILE A 93 -3.90 -19.35 -9.03
C ILE A 93 -4.03 -20.86 -8.77
N THR A 94 -4.07 -21.26 -7.50
CA THR A 94 -4.07 -22.67 -7.10
C THR A 94 -5.29 -23.43 -7.63
N ARG A 95 -6.45 -22.78 -7.71
CA ARG A 95 -7.68 -23.39 -8.22
C ARG A 95 -7.83 -23.36 -9.74
N GLY A 96 -6.96 -22.65 -10.45
CA GLY A 96 -7.09 -22.44 -11.89
C GLY A 96 -8.38 -21.70 -12.26
N ASN A 97 -8.87 -20.81 -11.39
CA ASN A 97 -10.10 -20.09 -11.64
C ASN A 97 -9.88 -19.09 -12.79
N SER A 98 -10.69 -19.20 -13.85
CA SER A 98 -10.70 -18.22 -14.92
C SER A 98 -11.18 -16.86 -14.40
N LEU A 99 -10.38 -15.83 -14.60
CA LEU A 99 -10.77 -14.45 -14.38
C LEU A 99 -11.33 -13.88 -15.68
N PHE A 100 -12.39 -13.07 -15.58
CA PHE A 100 -12.92 -12.29 -16.71
C PHE A 100 -12.05 -11.06 -16.97
N ILE A 101 -10.74 -11.26 -17.15
CA ILE A 101 -9.76 -10.20 -17.40
C ILE A 101 -8.89 -10.56 -18.60
N HIS A 102 -8.49 -9.55 -19.35
CA HIS A 102 -7.59 -9.72 -20.47
C HIS A 102 -6.17 -10.03 -19.96
N VAL A 103 -5.71 -11.25 -20.24
CA VAL A 103 -4.31 -11.63 -20.00
C VAL A 103 -3.50 -11.32 -21.26
N PRO A 104 -2.32 -10.67 -21.14
CA PRO A 104 -1.46 -10.42 -22.30
C PRO A 104 -1.13 -11.72 -23.06
N PRO A 105 -1.09 -11.69 -24.42
CA PRO A 105 -1.04 -12.89 -25.27
C PRO A 105 0.20 -13.79 -25.08
N ASN A 106 1.23 -13.33 -24.37
CA ASN A 106 2.48 -14.05 -24.11
C ASN A 106 2.71 -14.36 -22.62
N THR A 107 1.67 -14.27 -21.78
CA THR A 107 1.78 -14.44 -20.33
C THR A 107 0.74 -15.43 -19.85
N THR A 108 1.11 -16.35 -18.97
CA THR A 108 0.13 -17.23 -18.31
C THR A 108 -0.67 -16.44 -17.28
N MET A 109 -1.91 -16.85 -16.99
CA MET A 109 -2.70 -16.23 -15.92
C MET A 109 -1.93 -16.20 -14.60
N ASP A 110 -1.20 -17.27 -14.26
CA ASP A 110 -0.42 -17.38 -13.04
C ASP A 110 0.74 -16.37 -13.00
N ALA A 111 1.48 -16.24 -14.10
CA ALA A 111 2.57 -15.26 -14.20
C ALA A 111 2.03 -13.83 -14.14
N PHE A 112 0.87 -13.59 -14.75
CA PHE A 112 0.17 -12.32 -14.72
C PHE A 112 -0.28 -11.95 -13.29
N LEU A 113 -0.95 -12.87 -12.60
CA LEU A 113 -1.44 -12.68 -11.23
C LEU A 113 -0.31 -12.61 -10.20
N SER A 114 0.82 -13.29 -10.43
CA SER A 114 2.00 -13.24 -9.56
C SER A 114 2.55 -11.82 -9.41
N ARG A 115 2.38 -10.95 -10.41
CA ARG A 115 2.80 -9.53 -10.33
C ARG A 115 1.90 -8.71 -9.42
N ALA A 116 0.59 -8.86 -9.57
CA ALA A 116 -0.39 -8.24 -8.67
C ALA A 116 -0.22 -8.74 -7.23
N ARG A 117 0.08 -10.04 -7.07
CA ARG A 117 0.41 -10.66 -5.79
C ARG A 117 1.66 -10.04 -5.16
N GLU A 118 2.74 -9.90 -5.93
CA GLU A 118 3.98 -9.30 -5.45
C GLU A 118 3.76 -7.84 -5.02
N LEU A 119 3.05 -7.06 -5.83
CA LEU A 119 2.69 -5.67 -5.51
C LEU A 119 1.92 -5.60 -4.17
N CYS A 120 0.87 -6.40 -4.01
CA CYS A 120 0.09 -6.43 -2.76
C CYS A 120 0.95 -6.85 -1.56
N GLY A 121 1.81 -7.87 -1.73
CA GLY A 121 2.68 -8.34 -0.65
C GLY A 121 3.72 -7.30 -0.22
N LYS A 122 4.39 -6.66 -1.19
CA LYS A 122 5.38 -5.61 -0.96
C LYS A 122 4.76 -4.40 -0.24
N PHE A 123 3.62 -3.90 -0.71
CA PHE A 123 2.94 -2.76 -0.08
C PHE A 123 2.28 -3.11 1.26
N ASN A 124 1.71 -4.31 1.43
CA ASN A 124 1.22 -4.77 2.73
C ASN A 124 2.37 -4.74 3.75
N ARG A 125 3.51 -5.35 3.40
CA ARG A 125 4.64 -5.46 4.33
C ARG A 125 5.25 -4.10 4.64
N TRP A 126 5.45 -3.26 3.62
CA TRP A 126 5.92 -1.89 3.80
C TRP A 126 5.01 -1.09 4.73
N PHE A 127 3.69 -1.16 4.54
CA PHE A 127 2.74 -0.44 5.37
C PHE A 127 2.69 -0.99 6.80
N ASP A 128 2.78 -2.31 6.98
CA ASP A 128 2.88 -2.94 8.31
C ASP A 128 4.15 -2.50 9.07
N ILE A 129 5.28 -2.33 8.37
CA ILE A 129 6.52 -1.76 8.94
C ILE A 129 6.28 -0.31 9.35
N CYS A 130 5.84 0.54 8.43
CA CYS A 130 5.70 1.97 8.67
C CYS A 130 4.62 2.31 9.71
N ASN A 131 3.61 1.46 9.86
CA ASN A 131 2.50 1.63 10.78
C ASN A 131 2.57 0.65 11.97
N SER A 132 3.78 0.28 12.40
CA SER A 132 4.00 -0.62 13.53
C SER A 132 3.32 -0.12 14.80
N LYS A 133 2.62 -0.99 15.53
CA LYS A 133 2.02 -0.67 16.84
C LYS A 133 2.68 -1.50 17.94
N GLU A 134 2.57 -1.03 19.18
CA GLU A 134 2.82 -1.88 20.33
C GLU A 134 1.75 -2.97 20.41
N LYS A 135 2.15 -4.18 20.80
CA LYS A 135 1.23 -5.31 20.95
C LYS A 135 0.32 -5.06 22.15
N HIS A 136 -0.94 -4.71 21.91
CA HIS A 136 -1.96 -4.78 22.95
C HIS A 136 -2.60 -6.17 22.92
N ASN A 137 -2.48 -6.91 24.03
CA ASN A 137 -3.17 -8.16 24.37
C ASN A 137 -3.59 -9.07 23.20
N GLY A 138 -2.77 -10.09 22.90
CA GLY A 138 -3.16 -11.41 22.34
C GLY A 138 -3.79 -11.52 20.94
N ASN A 139 -4.68 -10.59 20.54
CA ASN A 139 -5.53 -10.67 19.35
C ASN A 139 -5.08 -9.77 18.20
N ASP A 140 -4.04 -8.98 18.42
CA ASP A 140 -3.51 -8.10 17.41
C ASP A 140 -2.58 -8.85 16.44
N LYS A 141 -2.71 -8.54 15.14
CA LYS A 141 -1.84 -9.02 14.04
C LYS A 141 -0.38 -8.85 14.46
N ASP A 142 0.49 -9.83 14.15
CA ASP A 142 1.92 -9.78 14.45
C ASP A 142 2.52 -8.43 14.02
N TYR A 143 2.71 -7.54 14.99
CA TYR A 143 3.21 -6.21 14.72
C TYR A 143 4.69 -6.27 14.43
N VAL A 144 5.13 -5.44 13.49
CA VAL A 144 6.56 -5.21 13.27
C VAL A 144 7.11 -4.42 14.45
N HIS A 145 7.55 -5.10 15.50
CA HIS A 145 8.25 -4.44 16.58
C HIS A 145 9.70 -4.26 16.17
N VAL A 146 10.11 -3.02 15.86
CA VAL A 146 11.53 -2.71 15.64
C VAL A 146 12.23 -2.80 16.99
N GLN A 147 12.89 -3.92 17.27
CA GLN A 147 13.70 -4.13 18.47
C GLN A 147 15.18 -3.94 18.16
N LYS A 148 16.00 -3.83 19.20
CA LYS A 148 17.47 -3.76 19.07
C LYS A 148 18.04 -4.97 18.31
N GLY A 149 19.19 -4.79 17.67
CA GLY A 149 19.94 -5.88 17.03
C GLY A 149 19.37 -6.33 15.67
N THR A 150 19.45 -7.64 15.39
CA THR A 150 19.21 -8.23 14.05
C THR A 150 17.84 -7.94 13.44
N SER A 151 16.83 -7.61 14.25
CA SER A 151 15.51 -7.20 13.74
C SER A 151 15.52 -5.83 13.05
N ALA A 152 16.35 -4.88 13.52
CA ALA A 152 16.47 -3.56 12.92
C ALA A 152 17.16 -3.61 11.54
N ASP A 153 18.21 -4.43 11.42
CA ASP A 153 18.90 -4.67 10.13
C ASP A 153 17.98 -5.36 9.13
N GLY A 154 17.20 -6.35 9.59
CA GLY A 154 16.20 -7.03 8.77
C GLY A 154 15.16 -6.05 8.20
N ILE A 155 14.57 -5.21 9.05
CA ILE A 155 13.55 -4.24 8.63
C ILE A 155 14.14 -3.19 7.70
N THR A 156 15.35 -2.72 7.97
CA THR A 156 16.08 -1.79 7.10
C THR A 156 16.29 -2.40 5.72
N LYS A 157 16.71 -3.67 5.67
CA LYS A 157 16.87 -4.41 4.42
C LYS A 157 15.54 -4.55 3.68
N GLU A 158 14.44 -4.86 4.36
CA GLU A 158 13.12 -4.97 3.74
C GLU A 158 12.66 -3.66 3.08
N LEU A 159 12.90 -2.51 3.73
CA LEU A 159 12.61 -1.19 3.16
C LEU A 159 13.45 -0.90 1.91
N LEU A 160 14.74 -1.26 1.94
CA LEU A 160 15.63 -1.07 0.79
C LEU A 160 15.33 -2.06 -0.35
N ASP A 161 14.90 -3.28 -0.03
CA ASP A 161 14.47 -4.29 -1.00
C ASP A 161 13.19 -3.85 -1.72
N LEU A 162 12.26 -3.18 -1.01
CA LEU A 162 11.12 -2.51 -1.64
C LEU A 162 11.59 -1.44 -2.62
N LEU A 163 12.52 -0.55 -2.22
CA LEU A 163 13.03 0.49 -3.11
C LEU A 163 13.69 -0.09 -4.34
N ARG A 164 14.52 -1.12 -4.19
CA ARG A 164 15.13 -1.82 -5.32
C ARG A 164 14.06 -2.35 -6.28
N TRP A 165 13.00 -2.97 -5.74
CA TRP A 165 11.90 -3.47 -6.56
C TRP A 165 11.15 -2.35 -7.28
N VAL A 166 10.89 -1.21 -6.61
CA VAL A 166 10.26 -0.03 -7.23
C VAL A 166 11.15 0.59 -8.31
N GLU A 167 12.47 0.62 -8.11
CA GLU A 167 13.41 1.11 -9.13
C GLU A 167 13.45 0.18 -10.34
N GLN A 168 13.38 -1.14 -10.14
CA GLN A 168 13.24 -2.11 -11.25
C GLN A 168 11.93 -1.91 -12.02
N TRP A 169 10.84 -1.69 -11.29
CA TRP A 169 9.54 -1.40 -11.89
C TRP A 169 9.54 -0.07 -12.66
N LYS A 170 10.21 0.97 -12.13
CA LYS A 170 10.41 2.23 -12.85
C LYS A 170 11.29 2.05 -14.09
N ALA A 171 12.37 1.27 -13.98
CA ALA A 171 13.27 1.00 -15.09
C ALA A 171 12.53 0.30 -16.26
N SER A 172 11.53 -0.53 -15.96
CA SER A 172 10.69 -1.15 -16.99
C SER A 172 9.77 -0.15 -17.72
N HIS A 173 9.63 1.07 -17.22
CA HIS A 173 8.89 2.18 -17.85
C HIS A 173 9.83 3.30 -18.32
N THR A 174 11.13 3.00 -18.40
CA THR A 174 12.16 3.97 -18.74
C THR A 174 12.71 3.65 -20.13
N THR A 175 12.75 4.67 -21.00
CA THR A 175 13.38 4.58 -22.32
C THR A 175 14.51 5.61 -22.43
N THR A 176 15.59 5.25 -23.11
CA THR A 176 16.67 6.17 -23.43
C THR A 176 16.52 6.62 -24.88
N ARG A 177 16.40 7.93 -25.09
CA ARG A 177 16.37 8.52 -26.42
C ARG A 177 17.71 8.37 -27.13
N PRO A 178 17.75 8.51 -28.47
CA PRO A 178 19.01 8.54 -29.22
C PRO A 178 20.01 9.62 -28.76
N ASP A 179 19.52 10.71 -28.14
CA ASP A 179 20.33 11.79 -27.57
C ASP A 179 20.87 11.48 -26.15
N GLY A 180 20.64 10.26 -25.64
CA GLY A 180 21.02 9.83 -24.29
C GLY A 180 20.08 10.29 -23.18
N LYS A 181 19.02 11.05 -23.49
CA LYS A 181 18.06 11.54 -22.49
C LYS A 181 17.13 10.41 -22.03
N ILE A 182 17.03 10.27 -20.71
CA ILE A 182 16.13 9.30 -20.06
C ILE A 182 14.71 9.88 -20.02
N ILE A 183 13.75 9.13 -20.56
CA ILE A 183 12.30 9.39 -20.41
C ILE A 183 11.71 8.31 -19.54
N ILE A 184 10.87 8.70 -18.60
CA ILE A 184 10.08 7.77 -17.79
C ILE A 184 8.61 7.99 -18.17
N ASP A 185 7.92 6.89 -18.48
CA ASP A 185 6.48 6.90 -18.67
C ASP A 185 5.78 6.91 -17.29
N TRP A 186 5.51 8.11 -16.80
CA TRP A 186 4.78 8.32 -15.56
C TRP A 186 3.28 8.00 -15.70
N ASP A 187 2.75 7.88 -16.92
CA ASP A 187 1.34 7.65 -17.19
C ASP A 187 0.92 6.19 -17.00
N SER A 188 1.87 5.26 -17.06
CA SER A 188 1.65 3.83 -16.83
C SER A 188 2.31 3.29 -15.54
N PHE A 189 3.13 4.12 -14.88
CA PHE A 189 3.75 3.86 -13.58
C PHE A 189 3.03 4.62 -12.43
N LEU A 190 3.66 4.70 -11.26
CA LEU A 190 3.31 5.64 -10.19
C LEU A 190 3.50 7.08 -10.68
N THR A 191 2.81 8.05 -10.07
CA THR A 191 3.15 9.46 -10.34
C THR A 191 4.53 9.78 -9.79
N LYS A 192 5.20 10.79 -10.38
CA LYS A 192 6.53 11.22 -9.94
C LYS A 192 6.56 11.53 -8.44
N GLU A 193 5.56 12.25 -7.95
CA GLU A 193 5.44 12.64 -6.55
C GLU A 193 5.24 11.43 -5.65
N THR A 194 4.41 10.47 -6.06
CA THR A 194 4.17 9.25 -5.27
C THR A 194 5.45 8.41 -5.15
N TYR A 195 6.20 8.29 -6.26
CA TYR A 195 7.48 7.60 -6.29
C TYR A 195 8.55 8.31 -5.44
N GLU A 196 8.67 9.63 -5.53
CA GLU A 196 9.61 10.42 -4.73
C GLU A 196 9.28 10.34 -3.23
N SER A 197 8.00 10.43 -2.87
CA SER A 197 7.52 10.23 -1.51
C SER A 197 7.84 8.84 -0.97
N LEU A 198 7.62 7.78 -1.77
CA LEU A 198 7.93 6.41 -1.37
C LEU A 198 9.43 6.22 -1.10
N LYS A 199 10.28 6.82 -1.93
CA LYS A 199 11.74 6.87 -1.71
C LYS A 199 12.10 7.57 -0.43
N LEU A 200 11.53 8.75 -0.20
CA LEU A 200 11.78 9.53 1.00
C LEU A 200 11.39 8.73 2.25
N VAL A 201 10.20 8.13 2.28
CA VAL A 201 9.76 7.29 3.41
C VAL A 201 10.73 6.16 3.66
N CYS A 202 11.08 5.36 2.65
CA CYS A 202 11.93 4.19 2.86
C CYS A 202 13.34 4.57 3.30
N PHE A 203 13.98 5.58 2.67
CA PHE A 203 15.31 6.03 3.07
C PHE A 203 15.31 6.64 4.48
N SER A 204 14.34 7.49 4.79
CA SER A 204 14.28 8.15 6.09
C SER A 204 13.95 7.18 7.22
N PHE A 205 13.03 6.23 7.01
CA PHE A 205 12.74 5.18 7.99
C PHE A 205 13.95 4.26 8.16
N ALA A 206 14.59 3.82 7.09
CA ALA A 206 15.81 3.02 7.15
C ALA A 206 16.94 3.72 7.93
N ALA A 207 17.20 4.98 7.62
CA ALA A 207 18.23 5.77 8.29
C ALA A 207 17.89 6.00 9.77
N LEU A 208 16.63 6.28 10.09
CA LEU A 208 16.18 6.48 11.46
C LEU A 208 16.24 5.19 12.29
N ILE A 209 15.83 4.05 11.72
CA ILE A 209 15.95 2.72 12.36
C ILE A 209 17.41 2.42 12.64
N LYS A 210 18.30 2.66 11.68
CA LYS A 210 19.74 2.47 11.88
C LYS A 210 20.26 3.35 13.02
N GLU A 211 20.01 4.66 12.97
CA GLU A 211 20.51 5.59 13.99
C GLU A 211 19.93 5.29 15.38
N VAL A 212 18.63 5.02 15.50
CA VAL A 212 17.97 4.85 16.79
C VAL A 212 18.16 3.45 17.35
N CYS A 213 17.96 2.42 16.52
CA CYS A 213 17.91 1.03 16.98
C CYS A 213 19.26 0.32 16.93
N THR A 214 20.15 0.74 16.02
CA THR A 214 21.49 0.14 15.88
C THR A 214 22.53 0.98 16.59
N ASP A 215 22.64 2.28 16.27
CA ASP A 215 23.72 3.12 16.81
C ASP A 215 23.45 3.56 18.26
N LYS A 216 22.18 3.80 18.61
CA LYS A 216 21.75 4.23 19.95
C LYS A 216 21.12 3.12 20.79
N GLU A 217 20.95 1.93 20.22
CA GLU A 217 20.37 0.74 20.87
C GLU A 217 18.99 0.95 21.52
N ARG A 218 18.13 1.77 20.92
CA ARG A 218 16.77 2.06 21.41
C ARG A 218 15.69 1.42 20.56
N ALA A 219 14.58 1.03 21.18
CA ALA A 219 13.38 0.66 20.43
C ALA A 219 12.74 1.90 19.77
N LEU A 220 12.09 1.71 18.63
CA LEU A 220 11.42 2.77 17.89
C LEU A 220 10.02 2.33 17.49
N LEU A 221 9.02 3.14 17.81
CA LEU A 221 7.64 2.94 17.37
C LEU A 221 7.38 3.79 16.12
N LEU A 222 7.37 3.15 14.95
CA LEU A 222 7.31 3.86 13.68
C LEU A 222 5.97 4.55 13.42
N LYS A 223 4.86 4.05 13.98
CA LYS A 223 3.55 4.72 13.87
C LYS A 223 3.56 6.13 14.47
N ALA A 224 4.37 6.38 15.49
CA ALA A 224 4.48 7.71 16.11
C ALA A 224 5.08 8.77 15.16
N LEU A 225 5.63 8.35 14.01
CA LEU A 225 6.22 9.21 12.99
C LEU A 225 5.20 9.66 11.92
N SER A 226 3.98 9.12 11.96
CA SER A 226 2.90 9.50 11.05
C SER A 226 2.16 10.75 11.51
N GLN A 227 1.45 11.40 10.59
CA GLN A 227 0.60 12.56 10.89
C GLN A 227 -0.77 12.19 11.47
N ASP A 228 -1.05 10.89 11.67
CA ASP A 228 -2.31 10.37 12.24
C ASP A 228 -2.69 11.06 13.55
N LEU A 229 -1.72 11.39 14.42
CA LEU A 229 -1.99 12.08 15.69
C LEU A 229 -2.57 13.49 15.45
N CYS A 230 -2.04 14.21 14.47
CA CYS A 230 -2.54 15.52 14.07
C CYS A 230 -3.93 15.39 13.44
N GLU A 231 -4.16 14.39 12.58
CA GLU A 231 -5.48 14.14 11.99
C GLU A 231 -6.55 13.81 13.04
N ASN A 232 -6.19 12.99 14.03
CA ASN A 232 -7.07 12.67 15.14
C ASN A 232 -7.38 13.90 15.99
N HIS A 233 -6.38 14.76 16.23
CA HIS A 233 -6.59 16.03 16.91
C HIS A 233 -7.57 16.93 16.13
N PHE A 234 -7.39 17.12 14.81
CA PHE A 234 -8.34 17.85 13.97
C PHE A 234 -9.73 17.20 13.92
N GLY A 235 -9.81 15.87 14.02
CA GLY A 235 -11.06 15.14 14.16
C GLY A 235 -11.79 15.49 15.47
N HIS A 236 -11.07 15.48 16.59
CA HIS A 236 -11.63 15.86 17.89
C HIS A 236 -12.07 17.32 17.93
N CYS A 237 -11.27 18.25 17.40
CA CYS A 237 -11.64 19.67 17.34
C CYS A 237 -12.93 19.90 16.55
N ARG A 238 -13.11 19.20 15.42
CA ARG A 238 -14.37 19.26 14.66
C ARG A 238 -15.53 18.64 15.44
N GLY A 239 -15.30 17.48 16.07
CA GLY A 239 -16.33 16.79 16.86
C GLY A 239 -16.81 17.58 18.09
N SER A 240 -15.95 18.42 18.68
CA SER A 240 -16.34 19.25 19.84
C SER A 240 -17.33 20.36 19.53
N VAL A 241 -17.50 20.75 18.25
CA VAL A 241 -18.42 21.82 17.83
C VAL A 241 -19.79 21.27 17.35
N GLY A 242 -20.06 19.99 17.64
CA GLY A 242 -21.33 19.33 17.29
C GLY A 242 -21.50 19.17 15.79
N SER A 243 -22.65 19.58 15.25
CA SER A 243 -23.00 19.43 13.82
C SER A 243 -22.27 20.39 12.87
N THR A 244 -21.30 21.17 13.36
CA THR A 244 -20.55 22.14 12.54
C THR A 244 -19.28 21.50 12.01
N ASP A 245 -19.35 20.87 10.83
CA ASP A 245 -18.23 20.14 10.22
C ASP A 245 -17.03 21.05 9.81
N MET A 246 -17.26 22.36 9.68
CA MET A 246 -16.24 23.37 9.36
C MET A 246 -16.34 24.56 10.32
N PRO A 247 -15.84 24.41 11.57
CA PRO A 247 -15.84 25.51 12.53
C PRO A 247 -14.91 26.63 12.07
N ASN A 248 -15.26 27.88 12.39
CA ASN A 248 -14.39 29.02 12.14
C ASN A 248 -13.39 29.20 13.29
N GLN A 249 -12.38 30.07 13.09
CA GLN A 249 -11.35 30.35 14.11
C GLN A 249 -11.88 30.81 15.47
N GLN A 250 -13.10 31.37 15.54
CA GLN A 250 -13.69 31.77 16.82
C GLN A 250 -14.31 30.58 17.55
N GLN A 251 -14.83 29.61 16.81
CA GLN A 251 -15.44 28.38 17.32
C GLN A 251 -14.40 27.32 17.73
N GLU A 252 -13.16 27.42 17.24
CA GLU A 252 -12.05 26.55 17.62
C GLU A 252 -11.24 27.04 18.84
N ARG A 253 -11.62 28.17 19.46
CA ARG A 253 -10.94 28.65 20.68
C ARG A 253 -11.40 27.83 21.89
N PRO A 254 -10.47 27.34 22.72
CA PRO A 254 -10.79 26.64 23.97
C PRO A 254 -11.48 27.56 24.98
#